data_AF-A0A381L439-F1
#
_entry.id   AF-A0A381L439-F1
#
_cell.length_a   1.000
_cell.length_b   1.000
_cell.length_c   1.000
_cell.angle_alpha   90.00
_cell.angle_beta   90.00
_cell.angle_gamma   90.00
#
_symmetry.space_group_name_H-M   'P 1'
#
loop_
_entity.id
_entity.type
_entity.pdbx_description
1 polymer ?
#
loop_
_entity_poly.entity_id
_entity_poly.type
_entity_poly.pdbx_seq_one_letter_code
_entity_poly.pdbx_strand_id
1 'polypeptide(L)'
;MQLSPLSVCLVTWLISLASVVQCDWQCHNDCVIEMKHIRRSAGETLHPNRDNCRLGVPELIKNLPWRDIEAPDECLIVGDKHYSYQAVYRLDKSVHSVWVVDYIPDNYQIKRCGQV
;
A
#
# COMPACT_ATOMS: atom_id res chain seq x y z
N MET A 1 -54.18 7.55 -23.31
CA MET A 1 -53.81 6.20 -22.83
C MET A 1 -53.52 5.40 -24.10
N GLN A 2 -52.36 4.83 -24.37
CA GLN A 2 -51.34 4.22 -23.54
C GLN A 2 -49.94 4.54 -24.08
N LEU A 3 -49.01 4.82 -23.16
CA LEU A 3 -47.58 4.71 -23.39
C LEU A 3 -47.23 3.22 -23.61
N SER A 4 -46.33 2.93 -24.54
CA SER A 4 -45.60 1.65 -24.58
C SER A 4 -44.12 1.96 -24.75
N PRO A 5 -43.37 2.06 -23.64
CA PRO A 5 -41.96 2.44 -23.61
C PRO A 5 -41.09 1.18 -23.72
N LEU A 6 -41.07 0.51 -24.87
CA LEU A 6 -40.22 -0.67 -25.08
C LEU A 6 -38.92 -0.37 -25.83
N SER A 7 -38.54 0.91 -25.90
CA SER A 7 -37.19 1.35 -26.30
C SER A 7 -36.54 2.16 -25.18
N VAL A 8 -36.69 1.68 -23.94
CA VAL A 8 -35.61 1.82 -22.97
C VAL A 8 -34.50 0.88 -23.43
N CYS A 9 -33.80 1.27 -24.50
CA CYS A 9 -32.43 0.83 -24.68
C CYS A 9 -31.74 1.24 -23.39
N LEU A 10 -31.57 0.25 -22.51
CA LEU A 10 -30.70 0.31 -21.37
C LEU A 10 -29.35 0.77 -21.89
N VAL A 11 -29.14 2.08 -21.85
CA VAL A 11 -27.83 2.70 -21.90
C VAL A 11 -27.25 2.45 -20.51
N THR A 12 -26.96 1.19 -20.23
CA THR A 12 -25.92 0.78 -19.27
C THR A 12 -24.59 1.08 -19.94
N TRP A 13 -24.35 2.35 -20.27
CA TRP A 13 -23.05 2.80 -20.72
C TRP A 13 -22.36 3.45 -19.54
N LEU A 14 -21.36 2.70 -19.07
CA LEU A 14 -20.18 3.21 -18.42
C LEU A 14 -20.44 3.76 -17.02
N ILE A 15 -20.72 2.84 -16.09
CA ILE A 15 -19.96 2.90 -14.85
C ILE A 15 -18.51 2.76 -15.30
N SER A 16 -17.85 3.90 -15.50
CA SER A 16 -16.41 4.03 -15.53
C SER A 16 -15.91 3.58 -14.16
N LEU A 17 -15.93 2.28 -13.92
CA LEU A 17 -14.90 1.61 -13.16
C LEU A 17 -13.64 1.90 -13.95
N ALA A 18 -13.11 3.11 -13.79
CA ALA A 18 -11.70 3.30 -13.81
C ALA A 18 -11.21 2.25 -12.82
N SER A 19 -10.74 1.14 -13.36
CA SER A 19 -9.88 0.21 -12.68
C SER A 19 -8.75 1.10 -12.18
N VAL A 20 -8.93 1.67 -10.98
CA VAL A 20 -7.86 2.28 -10.22
C VAL A 20 -6.86 1.17 -10.22
N VAL A 21 -5.77 1.33 -10.98
CA VAL A 21 -4.78 0.28 -11.19
C VAL A 21 -4.31 -0.11 -9.80
N GLN A 22 -4.91 -1.16 -9.26
CA GLN A 22 -4.71 -1.64 -7.92
C GLN A 22 -3.41 -2.40 -8.04
N CYS A 23 -2.34 -1.67 -7.78
CA CYS A 23 -1.02 -2.27 -7.74
C CYS A 23 -0.96 -2.98 -6.39
N ASP A 24 -0.67 -4.26 -6.40
CA ASP A 24 -0.31 -4.98 -5.19
C ASP A 24 1.22 -4.95 -5.07
N TRP A 25 1.74 -5.25 -3.88
CA TRP A 25 3.18 -5.23 -3.66
C TRP A 25 3.66 -6.59 -3.17
N GLN A 26 4.48 -7.25 -3.99
CA GLN A 26 5.20 -8.45 -3.59
C GLN A 26 6.42 -8.05 -2.75
N CYS A 27 6.41 -8.48 -1.50
CA CYS A 27 7.45 -8.25 -0.53
C CYS A 27 8.23 -9.55 -0.27
N HIS A 28 8.72 -9.74 0.94
CA HIS A 28 9.51 -10.92 1.33
C HIS A 28 8.68 -12.22 1.33
N ASN A 29 9.31 -13.35 0.98
CA ASN A 29 8.73 -14.70 1.07
C ASN A 29 7.32 -14.82 0.48
N ASP A 30 7.12 -14.28 -0.71
CA ASP A 30 5.83 -14.28 -1.42
C ASP A 30 4.68 -13.58 -0.67
N CYS A 31 4.98 -12.82 0.39
CA CYS A 31 3.99 -11.94 1.01
C CYS A 31 3.56 -10.89 0.00
N VAL A 32 2.26 -10.83 -0.26
CA VAL A 32 1.64 -9.81 -1.11
C VAL A 32 0.87 -8.84 -0.22
N ILE A 33 1.29 -7.58 -0.25
CA ILE A 33 0.57 -6.49 0.40
C ILE A 33 -0.43 -5.94 -0.60
N GLU A 34 -1.68 -6.37 -0.45
CA GLU A 34 -2.77 -5.86 -1.27
C GLU A 34 -3.13 -4.42 -0.90
N MET A 35 -3.64 -3.67 -1.88
CA MET A 35 -4.12 -2.29 -1.69
C MET A 35 -5.14 -2.14 -0.53
N LYS A 36 -5.92 -3.18 -0.23
CA LYS A 36 -6.91 -3.15 0.88
C LYS A 36 -6.25 -2.91 2.24
N HIS A 37 -5.05 -3.44 2.47
CA HIS A 37 -4.30 -3.27 3.72
C HIS A 37 -3.81 -1.83 3.87
N ILE A 38 -3.29 -1.25 2.79
CA ILE A 38 -2.85 0.14 2.76
C ILE A 38 -4.03 1.11 2.97
N ARG A 39 -5.19 0.81 2.38
CA ARG A 39 -6.40 1.59 2.56
C ARG A 39 -6.97 1.48 3.96
N ARG A 40 -6.86 0.33 4.62
CA ARG A 40 -7.31 0.16 6.00
C ARG A 40 -6.52 1.06 6.95
N SER A 41 -5.21 1.15 6.75
CA SER A 41 -4.35 2.07 7.48
C SER A 41 -4.58 3.55 7.09
N ALA A 42 -5.45 3.88 6.12
CA ALA A 42 -5.63 5.26 5.67
C ALA A 42 -6.07 6.26 6.77
N GLY A 43 -6.70 5.76 7.83
CA GLY A 43 -7.11 6.54 9.01
C GLY A 43 -5.96 6.89 9.97
N GLU A 44 -4.79 6.29 9.83
CA GLU A 44 -3.65 6.53 10.73
C GLU A 44 -2.89 7.81 10.36
N THR A 45 -2.26 8.45 11.34
CA THR A 45 -1.46 9.67 11.12
C THR A 45 -0.24 9.36 10.26
N LEU A 46 0.00 10.17 9.23
CA LEU A 46 1.24 10.08 8.44
C LEU A 46 2.43 10.54 9.28
N HIS A 47 3.49 9.75 9.31
CA HIS A 47 4.77 10.15 9.89
C HIS A 47 5.47 11.13 8.94
N PRO A 48 5.72 12.38 9.37
CA PRO A 48 6.11 13.47 8.47
C PRO A 48 7.51 13.29 7.86
N ASN A 49 8.43 12.62 8.56
CA ASN A 49 9.67 12.11 8.00
C ASN A 49 10.28 11.04 8.92
N ARG A 50 11.34 10.39 8.44
CA ARG A 50 12.23 9.53 9.23
C ARG A 50 13.65 10.09 9.30
N ASP A 51 13.85 11.37 9.59
CA ASP A 51 15.18 12.03 9.65
C ASP A 51 16.14 11.34 10.63
N ASN A 52 15.60 10.66 11.64
CA ASN A 52 16.36 9.89 12.61
C ASN A 52 16.42 8.38 12.31
N CYS A 53 16.03 7.94 11.10
CA CYS A 53 16.30 6.57 10.71
C CYS A 53 17.80 6.37 10.53
N ARG A 54 18.36 5.50 11.37
CA ARG A 54 19.71 4.95 11.17
C ARG A 54 19.86 4.18 9.85
N LEU A 55 18.75 3.89 9.15
CA LEU A 55 18.74 3.13 7.92
C LEU A 55 19.00 4.01 6.69
N GLY A 56 19.74 3.44 5.74
CA GLY A 56 19.89 3.97 4.39
C GLY A 56 18.57 3.92 3.62
N VAL A 57 17.68 4.87 3.88
CA VAL A 57 16.54 5.17 3.02
C VAL A 57 17.07 5.97 1.82
N PRO A 58 16.63 5.70 0.58
CA PRO A 58 17.02 6.52 -0.56
C PRO A 58 16.68 8.00 -0.35
N GLU A 59 17.63 8.87 -0.66
CA GLU A 59 17.50 10.33 -0.54
C GLU A 59 16.22 10.90 -1.18
N LEU A 60 15.76 10.29 -2.28
CA LEU A 60 14.55 10.69 -2.99
C LEU A 60 13.26 10.58 -2.17
N ILE A 61 13.21 9.67 -1.20
CA ILE A 61 11.99 9.35 -0.44
C ILE A 61 12.10 9.69 1.05
N LYS A 62 13.26 10.16 1.53
CA LYS A 62 13.51 10.42 2.96
C LYS A 62 12.56 11.48 3.55
N ASN A 63 12.18 12.46 2.72
CA ASN A 63 11.31 13.58 3.08
C ASN A 63 9.84 13.35 2.72
N LEU A 64 9.50 12.15 2.25
CA LEU A 64 8.11 11.80 1.94
C LEU A 64 7.41 11.30 3.21
N PRO A 65 6.09 11.49 3.33
CA PRO A 65 5.31 10.95 4.43
C PRO A 65 5.24 9.41 4.40
N TRP A 66 5.31 8.81 5.58
CA TRP A 66 5.25 7.35 5.78
C TRP A 66 4.03 6.95 6.60
N ARG A 67 3.65 5.68 6.48
CA ARG A 67 2.66 5.05 7.36
C ARG A 67 2.94 3.57 7.49
N ASP A 68 2.68 3.03 8.67
CA ASP A 68 2.64 1.59 8.85
C ASP A 68 1.42 0.99 8.12
N ILE A 69 1.56 -0.25 7.68
CA ILE A 69 0.52 -0.99 6.98
C ILE A 69 0.08 -2.12 7.91
N GLU A 70 -1.23 -2.25 8.09
CA GLU A 70 -1.85 -3.41 8.73
C GLU A 70 -1.80 -4.61 7.78
N ALA A 71 -0.61 -5.19 7.64
CA ALA A 71 -0.36 -6.35 6.79
C ALA A 71 -1.02 -7.62 7.36
N PRO A 72 -1.27 -8.64 6.51
CA PRO A 72 -1.74 -9.94 6.98
C PRO A 72 -0.80 -10.57 8.02
N ASP A 73 -1.35 -11.30 9.00
CA ASP A 73 -0.57 -11.90 10.08
C ASP A 73 0.52 -12.85 9.56
N GLU A 74 0.23 -13.59 8.49
CA GLU A 74 1.18 -14.47 7.81
C GLU A 74 2.41 -13.75 7.23
N CYS A 75 2.30 -12.44 7.01
CA CYS A 75 3.40 -11.60 6.54
C CYS A 75 4.24 -11.03 7.68
N LEU A 76 3.72 -10.98 8.91
CA LEU A 76 4.35 -10.32 10.06
C LEU A 76 5.37 -11.20 10.77
N ILE A 77 5.18 -12.53 10.74
CA ILE A 77 6.05 -13.48 11.42
C ILE A 77 6.36 -14.65 10.47
N VAL A 78 7.64 -14.85 10.13
CA VAL A 78 8.08 -16.00 9.33
C VAL A 78 9.24 -16.70 10.03
N GLY A 79 8.95 -17.88 10.58
CA GLY A 79 9.87 -18.55 11.50
C GLY A 79 10.09 -17.66 12.73
N ASP A 80 11.36 -17.39 13.04
CA ASP A 80 11.76 -16.54 14.19
C ASP A 80 11.94 -15.06 13.82
N LYS A 81 11.56 -14.68 12.60
CA LYS A 81 11.74 -13.31 12.10
C LYS A 81 10.44 -12.52 12.19
N HIS A 82 10.59 -11.26 12.59
CA HIS A 82 9.49 -10.30 12.67
C HIS A 82 9.63 -9.27 11.56
N TYR A 83 8.49 -8.91 10.97
CA TYR A 83 8.40 -7.94 9.90
C TYR A 83 7.33 -6.87 10.18
N SER A 84 7.57 -5.66 9.69
CA SER A 84 6.53 -4.66 9.52
C SER A 84 6.57 -4.09 8.10
N TYR A 85 5.45 -3.53 7.66
CA TYR A 85 5.29 -3.01 6.31
C TYR A 85 4.90 -1.56 6.36
N GLN A 86 5.43 -0.76 5.44
CA GLN A 86 5.24 0.68 5.43
C GLN A 86 4.95 1.19 4.04
N ALA A 87 3.97 2.07 3.92
CA ALA A 87 3.67 2.80 2.71
C ALA A 87 4.31 4.18 2.78
N VAL A 88 5.02 4.53 1.71
CA VAL A 88 5.50 5.89 1.46
C VAL A 88 4.49 6.55 0.53
N TYR A 89 4.09 7.78 0.85
CA TYR A 89 3.12 8.53 0.09
C TYR A 89 3.75 9.72 -0.62
N ARG A 90 3.21 10.06 -1.78
CA ARG A 90 3.46 11.35 -2.42
C ARG A 90 2.62 12.43 -1.74
N LEU A 91 2.90 13.70 -2.05
CA LEU A 91 2.14 14.84 -1.53
C LEU A 91 0.66 14.84 -1.95
N ASP A 92 0.35 14.21 -3.09
CA ASP A 92 -1.03 14.01 -3.57
C ASP A 92 -1.75 12.84 -2.86
N LYS A 93 -1.13 12.24 -1.82
CA LYS A 93 -1.61 11.09 -1.05
C LYS A 93 -1.68 9.77 -1.83
N SER A 94 -1.15 9.71 -3.04
CA SER A 94 -0.96 8.44 -3.74
C SER A 94 0.20 7.66 -3.12
N VAL A 95 0.12 6.33 -3.17
CA VAL A 95 1.19 5.45 -2.69
C VAL A 95 2.37 5.57 -3.66
N HIS A 96 3.52 6.00 -3.16
CA HIS A 96 4.77 6.04 -3.90
C HIS A 96 5.44 4.65 -3.96
N SER A 97 5.52 3.97 -2.81
CA SER A 97 6.21 2.68 -2.68
C SER A 97 5.86 2.01 -1.36
N VAL A 98 5.89 0.68 -1.34
CA VAL A 98 5.80 -0.13 -0.12
C VAL A 98 7.17 -0.68 0.25
N TRP A 99 7.47 -0.71 1.54
CA TRP A 99 8.71 -1.17 2.12
C TRP A 99 8.44 -2.17 3.22
N VAL A 100 9.31 -3.17 3.35
CA VAL A 100 9.33 -4.10 4.48
C VAL A 100 10.49 -3.75 5.41
N VAL A 101 10.24 -3.80 6.71
CA VAL A 101 11.23 -3.70 7.79
C VAL A 101 11.43 -5.10 8.37
N ASP A 102 12.63 -5.64 8.26
CA ASP A 102 13.07 -6.89 8.87
C ASP A 102 13.76 -6.56 10.21
N TYR A 103 13.21 -7.03 11.32
CA TYR A 103 13.76 -6.82 12.65
C TYR A 103 14.72 -7.96 12.99
N ILE A 104 15.99 -7.61 13.16
CA ILE A 104 17.07 -8.54 13.56
C ILE A 104 17.58 -8.14 14.96
N PRO A 105 18.26 -9.03 15.70
CA PRO A 105 18.78 -8.66 17.01
C PRO A 105 19.61 -7.36 16.96
N ASP A 106 19.23 -6.40 17.79
CA ASP A 106 19.84 -5.06 17.93
C ASP A 106 19.87 -4.18 16.66
N ASN A 107 19.17 -4.57 15.59
CA ASN A 107 19.19 -3.82 14.33
C ASN A 107 17.92 -4.08 13.48
N TYR A 108 17.86 -3.45 12.32
CA TYR A 108 16.76 -3.57 11.40
C TYR A 108 17.27 -3.39 9.97
N GLN A 109 16.57 -3.98 8.99
CA GLN A 109 16.84 -3.79 7.57
C GLN A 109 15.57 -3.35 6.87
N ILE A 110 15.69 -2.44 5.90
CA ILE A 110 14.57 -2.05 5.04
C ILE A 110 14.81 -2.46 3.61
N LYS A 111 13.77 -2.98 2.97
CA LYS A 111 13.79 -3.37 1.56
C LYS A 111 12.52 -2.88 0.88
N ARG A 112 12.66 -2.38 -0.34
CA ARG A 112 11.51 -1.98 -1.17
C ARG A 112 10.81 -3.24 -1.69
N CYS A 113 9.49 -3.28 -1.59
CA CYS A 113 8.69 -4.31 -2.21
C CYS A 113 8.57 -4.07 -3.73
N GLY A 114 8.51 -5.15 -4.50
CA GLY A 114 8.23 -5.11 -5.93
C GLY A 114 6.75 -4.79 -6.17
N GLN A 115 6.48 -3.90 -7.11
CA GLN A 115 5.11 -3.64 -7.55
C GLN A 115 4.72 -4.72 -8.57
N VAL A 116 3.55 -5.32 -8.40
CA VAL A 116 3.00 -6.38 -9.27
C VAL A 116 1.67 -5.95 -9.88
#